data_AF-A0A3D5UWH5-F1
#
_entry.id   AF-A0A3D5UWH5-F1
#
_cell.length_a   1.000
_cell.length_b   1.000
_cell.length_c   1.000
_cell.angle_alpha   90.00
_cell.angle_beta   90.00
_cell.angle_gamma   90.00
#
_symmetry.space_group_name_H-M   'P 1'
#
loop_
_entity.id
_entity.type
_entity.pdbx_description
1 polymer ?
#
loop_
_entity_poly.entity_id
_entity_poly.type
_entity_poly.pdbx_seq_one_letter_code
_entity_poly.pdbx_strand_id
1 'polypeptide(L)'
;LQGLVDAEEGVKTNGLPQTKADMRRLKAMGFSDARLAELAGSEEEAVRKARREMGVRPVYKRIDTCAAEFESLTPYMYSTYETDFNGHADCESDPSDRKKAIILGGGPN
;
A
#
# COMPACT_ATOMS: atom_id res chain seq x y z
N LEU A 1 8.29 4.89 16.24
CA LEU A 1 8.16 6.28 15.76
C LEU A 1 9.44 6.80 15.13
N GLN A 2 10.62 6.67 15.77
CA GLN A 2 11.90 7.13 15.19
C GLN A 2 12.15 6.67 13.75
N GLY A 3 11.91 5.39 13.44
CA GLY A 3 12.11 4.88 12.08
C GLY A 3 11.22 5.51 11.00
N LEU A 4 10.06 6.09 11.35
CA LEU A 4 9.26 6.88 10.40
C LEU A 4 9.92 8.24 10.14
N VAL A 5 10.39 8.90 11.19
CA VAL A 5 11.10 10.18 11.10
C VAL A 5 12.37 10.05 10.26
N ASP A 6 13.14 9.00 10.47
CA ASP A 6 14.37 8.74 9.70
C ASP A 6 14.05 8.50 8.21
N ALA A 7 12.94 7.79 7.92
CA ALA A 7 12.49 7.58 6.56
C ALA A 7 12.02 8.88 5.89
N GLU A 8 11.34 9.77 6.62
CA GLU A 8 10.98 11.09 6.11
C GLU A 8 12.21 11.92 5.76
N GLU A 9 13.20 11.95 6.65
CA GLU A 9 14.44 12.69 6.43
C GLU A 9 15.23 12.14 5.24
N GLY A 10 15.21 10.80 5.07
CA GLY A 10 15.78 10.13 3.91
C GLY A 10 15.13 10.58 2.60
N VAL A 11 13.79 10.71 2.56
CA VAL A 11 13.06 11.18 1.37
C VAL A 11 13.30 12.66 1.12
N LYS A 12 13.37 13.51 2.16
CA LYS A 12 13.68 14.93 2.01
C LYS A 12 15.07 15.16 1.42
N THR A 13 16.05 14.39 1.89
CA THR A 13 17.45 14.55 1.49
C THR A 13 17.73 13.97 0.11
N ASN A 14 17.16 12.80 -0.21
CA ASN A 14 17.52 12.04 -1.41
C ASN A 14 16.41 12.02 -2.48
N GLY A 15 15.25 12.61 -2.20
CA GLY A 15 14.06 12.52 -3.04
C GLY A 15 13.38 11.15 -2.98
N LEU A 16 12.51 10.87 -3.96
CA LEU A 16 11.80 9.61 -4.04
C LEU A 16 12.73 8.44 -4.42
N PRO A 17 12.54 7.26 -3.82
CA PRO A 17 13.31 6.08 -4.19
C PRO A 17 13.06 5.69 -5.65
N GLN A 18 14.13 5.22 -6.30
CA GLN A 18 14.11 4.79 -7.70
C GLN A 18 13.95 3.27 -7.87
N THR A 19 14.01 2.52 -6.76
CA THR A 19 13.86 1.06 -6.77
C THR A 19 12.48 0.63 -6.29
N LYS A 20 11.98 -0.48 -6.85
CA LYS A 20 10.72 -1.10 -6.44
C LYS A 20 10.72 -1.49 -4.95
N ALA A 21 11.84 -1.99 -4.45
CA ALA A 21 11.97 -2.47 -3.09
C ALA A 21 11.87 -1.31 -2.07
N ASP A 22 12.58 -0.21 -2.31
CA ASP A 22 12.59 0.94 -1.40
C ASP A 22 11.26 1.69 -1.44
N MET A 23 10.68 1.86 -2.63
CA MET A 23 9.34 2.42 -2.78
C MET A 23 8.31 1.57 -2.01
N ARG A 24 8.37 0.24 -2.15
CA ARG A 24 7.49 -0.67 -1.40
C ARG A 24 7.71 -0.55 0.10
N ARG A 25 8.95 -0.43 0.57
CA ARG A 25 9.26 -0.26 2.01
C ARG A 25 8.58 0.97 2.58
N LEU A 26 8.67 2.12 1.90
CA LEU A 26 7.96 3.33 2.34
C LEU A 26 6.44 3.11 2.39
N LYS A 27 5.87 2.46 1.39
CA LYS A 27 4.43 2.17 1.38
C LYS A 27 4.01 1.17 2.48
N ALA A 28 4.84 0.18 2.79
CA ALA A 28 4.61 -0.76 3.88
C ALA A 28 4.72 -0.11 5.27
N MET A 29 5.48 0.98 5.39
CA MET A 29 5.53 1.83 6.58
C MET A 29 4.30 2.74 6.74
N GLY A 30 3.38 2.75 5.76
CA GLY A 30 2.12 3.51 5.82
C GLY A 30 2.18 4.90 5.17
N PHE A 31 3.29 5.27 4.51
CA PHE A 31 3.38 6.58 3.85
C PHE A 31 2.35 6.70 2.71
N SER A 32 1.55 7.77 2.71
CA SER A 32 0.65 8.10 1.61
C SER A 32 1.44 8.68 0.41
N ASP A 33 0.86 8.61 -0.79
CA ASP A 33 1.48 9.24 -1.96
C ASP A 33 1.58 10.76 -1.76
N ALA A 34 0.57 11.37 -1.11
CA ALA A 34 0.55 12.79 -0.74
C ALA A 34 1.70 13.18 0.20
N ARG A 35 1.95 12.39 1.27
CA ARG A 35 3.04 12.69 2.21
C ARG A 35 4.40 12.58 1.54
N LEU A 36 4.60 11.58 0.69
CA LEU A 36 5.85 11.44 -0.07
C LEU A 36 6.04 12.58 -1.06
N ALA A 37 4.96 13.08 -1.66
CA ALA A 37 4.99 14.23 -2.56
C ALA A 37 5.45 15.49 -1.83
N GLU A 38 4.87 15.77 -0.66
CA GLU A 38 5.27 16.90 0.20
C GLU A 38 6.75 16.82 0.58
N LEU A 39 7.22 15.64 1.02
CA LEU A 39 8.61 15.44 1.45
C LEU A 39 9.61 15.59 0.30
N ALA A 40 9.23 15.17 -0.92
CA ALA A 40 10.09 15.21 -2.10
C ALA A 40 9.92 16.49 -2.94
N GLY A 41 9.06 17.44 -2.53
CA GLY A 41 8.74 18.63 -3.33
C GLY A 41 8.14 18.32 -4.69
N SER A 42 7.26 17.30 -4.76
CA SER A 42 6.63 16.81 -5.99
C SER A 42 5.10 16.85 -5.88
N GLU A 43 4.42 16.46 -6.96
CA GLU A 43 2.97 16.31 -7.01
C GLU A 43 2.55 14.88 -6.65
N GLU A 44 1.45 14.72 -5.92
CA GLU A 44 0.94 13.40 -5.52
C GLU A 44 0.72 12.46 -6.72
N GLU A 45 0.24 13.01 -7.84
CA GLU A 45 -0.01 12.22 -9.04
C GLU A 45 1.29 11.73 -9.69
N ALA A 46 2.37 12.50 -9.59
CA ALA A 46 3.68 12.09 -10.08
C ALA A 46 4.25 10.94 -9.23
N VAL A 47 4.14 11.03 -7.90
CA VAL A 47 4.51 9.94 -6.98
C VAL A 47 3.70 8.68 -7.28
N ARG A 48 2.38 8.83 -7.43
CA ARG A 48 1.47 7.73 -7.75
C ARG A 48 1.86 7.08 -9.07
N LYS A 49 2.15 7.86 -10.11
CA LYS A 49 2.57 7.37 -11.42
C LYS A 49 3.89 6.59 -11.32
N ALA A 50 4.92 7.15 -10.68
CA ALA A 50 6.22 6.49 -10.51
C ALA A 50 6.08 5.17 -9.74
N ARG A 51 5.37 5.20 -8.60
CA ARG A 51 5.03 3.99 -7.83
C ARG A 51 4.32 2.96 -8.71
N ARG A 52 3.43 3.44 -9.59
CA ARG A 52 2.64 2.58 -10.45
C ARG A 52 3.47 1.91 -11.54
N GLU A 53 4.39 2.65 -12.14
CA GLU A 53 5.35 2.18 -13.16
C GLU A 53 6.31 1.13 -12.60
N MET A 54 6.72 1.26 -11.33
CA MET A 54 7.51 0.25 -10.63
C MET A 54 6.72 -1.03 -10.27
N GLY A 55 5.42 -1.08 -10.57
CA GLY A 55 4.56 -2.21 -10.21
C GLY A 55 4.33 -2.34 -8.70
N VAL A 56 4.46 -1.25 -7.93
CA VAL A 56 4.16 -1.22 -6.49
C VAL A 56 2.67 -0.92 -6.32
N ARG A 57 1.87 -1.96 -6.07
CA ARG A 57 0.43 -1.88 -5.75
C ARG A 57 0.18 -2.44 -4.35
N PRO A 58 -0.84 -1.93 -3.64
CA PRO A 58 -1.35 -2.65 -2.49
C PRO A 58 -2.00 -3.96 -2.95
N VAL A 59 -1.96 -4.95 -2.07
CA VAL A 59 -2.76 -6.18 -2.16
C VAL A 59 -3.81 -6.15 -1.06
N TYR A 60 -4.85 -6.98 -1.19
CA TYR A 60 -5.91 -7.09 -0.20
C TYR A 60 -5.84 -8.46 0.45
N LYS A 61 -5.92 -8.46 1.78
CA LYS A 61 -5.86 -9.66 2.63
C LYS A 61 -7.19 -9.82 3.37
N ARG A 62 -7.64 -11.06 3.52
CA ARG A 62 -8.86 -11.35 4.28
C ARG A 62 -8.59 -11.32 5.77
N ILE A 63 -9.59 -10.87 6.52
CA ILE A 63 -9.63 -11.00 7.96
C ILE A 63 -10.36 -12.32 8.23
N ASP A 64 -9.58 -13.35 8.53
CA ASP A 64 -10.09 -14.57 9.13
C ASP A 64 -9.83 -14.51 10.65
N THR A 65 -10.73 -15.09 11.44
CA THR A 65 -10.62 -15.07 12.91
C THR A 65 -9.51 -16.00 13.42
N CYS A 66 -8.79 -16.67 12.53
CA CYS A 66 -7.93 -17.82 12.83
C CYS A 66 -6.52 -17.71 12.22
N ALA A 67 -6.07 -16.51 11.84
CA ALA A 67 -4.75 -16.26 11.23
C ALA A 67 -4.42 -17.22 10.07
N ALA A 68 -5.35 -17.39 9.14
CA ALA A 68 -5.34 -18.27 7.98
C ALA A 68 -5.39 -19.79 8.28
N GLU A 69 -5.73 -20.22 9.50
CA GLU A 69 -5.92 -21.66 9.80
C GLU A 69 -7.13 -22.27 9.07
N PHE A 70 -8.19 -21.49 8.85
CA PHE A 70 -9.41 -21.91 8.16
C PHE A 70 -9.85 -20.88 7.13
N GLU A 71 -10.33 -21.34 5.97
CA GLU A 71 -10.81 -20.44 4.91
C GLU A 71 -12.05 -19.66 5.35
N SER A 72 -11.94 -18.33 5.39
CA SER A 72 -13.08 -17.44 5.57
C SER A 72 -13.75 -17.13 4.22
N LEU A 73 -15.07 -17.39 4.15
CA LEU A 73 -15.91 -17.06 3.00
C LEU A 73 -16.41 -15.61 3.02
N THR A 74 -16.21 -14.88 4.12
CA THR A 74 -16.66 -13.49 4.23
C THR A 74 -15.65 -12.54 3.56
N PRO A 75 -16.08 -11.66 2.64
CA PRO A 75 -15.18 -10.73 1.95
C PRO A 75 -14.87 -9.50 2.82
N TYR A 76 -14.38 -9.72 4.04
CA TYR A 76 -13.91 -8.67 4.95
C TYR A 76 -12.39 -8.53 4.79
N MET A 77 -11.95 -7.40 4.22
CA MET A 77 -10.57 -7.25 3.72
C MET A 77 -9.93 -5.93 4.15
N TYR A 78 -8.61 -5.91 4.15
CA TYR A 78 -7.79 -4.70 4.33
C TYR A 78 -6.66 -4.66 3.29
N SER A 79 -6.19 -3.46 2.95
CA SER A 79 -5.07 -3.29 2.02
C SER A 79 -3.73 -3.34 2.75
N THR A 80 -2.73 -3.97 2.16
CA THR A 80 -1.34 -3.99 2.65
C THR A 80 -0.35 -3.93 1.48
N TYR A 81 0.91 -3.59 1.77
CA TYR A 81 2.02 -3.67 0.82
C TYR A 81 2.96 -4.85 1.12
N GLU A 82 2.50 -5.79 1.95
CA GLU A 82 3.22 -6.99 2.33
C GLU A 82 3.55 -7.89 1.13
N THR A 83 4.68 -8.58 1.23
CA THR A 83 5.16 -9.56 0.26
C THR A 83 5.71 -10.79 0.98
N ASP A 84 5.71 -11.92 0.28
CA ASP A 84 6.42 -13.11 0.73
C ASP A 84 7.95 -12.94 0.70
N PHE A 85 8.68 -13.97 1.13
CA PHE A 85 10.15 -14.00 1.13
C PHE A 85 10.78 -13.81 -0.25
N ASN A 86 10.05 -14.11 -1.32
CA ASN A 86 10.50 -13.95 -2.71
C ASN A 86 10.13 -12.57 -3.29
N GLY A 87 9.50 -11.70 -2.50
CA GLY A 87 9.06 -10.37 -2.92
C GLY A 87 7.78 -10.36 -3.77
N HIS A 88 7.06 -11.49 -3.81
CA HIS A 88 5.77 -11.64 -4.45
C HIS A 88 4.66 -11.11 -3.53
N ALA A 89 3.71 -10.38 -4.12
CA ALA A 89 2.60 -9.78 -3.40
C ALA A 89 1.32 -10.55 -3.74
N ASP A 90 0.83 -11.36 -2.81
CA ASP A 90 -0.37 -12.18 -3.03
C ASP A 90 -1.64 -11.44 -2.61
N CYS A 91 -2.62 -11.40 -3.52
CA CYS A 91 -3.87 -10.68 -3.34
C CYS A 91 -5.06 -11.64 -3.24
N GLU A 92 -5.77 -11.61 -2.12
CA GLU A 92 -6.91 -12.49 -1.82
C GLU A 92 -8.26 -11.89 -2.19
N SER A 93 -8.26 -10.78 -2.94
CA SER A 93 -9.51 -10.07 -3.31
C SER A 93 -10.41 -10.82 -4.29
N ASP A 94 -9.85 -11.76 -5.06
CA ASP A 94 -10.50 -12.55 -6.12
C ASP A 94 -11.72 -11.87 -6.78
N PRO A 95 -11.51 -10.73 -7.47
CA PRO A 95 -12.61 -9.92 -7.95
C PRO A 95 -13.25 -10.55 -9.19
N SER A 96 -14.57 -10.79 -9.12
CA SER A 96 -15.34 -11.22 -10.31
C SER A 96 -15.57 -10.12 -11.36
N ASP A 97 -15.88 -10.50 -12.60
CA ASP A 97 -16.20 -9.57 -13.70
C ASP A 97 -17.63 -8.99 -13.67
N ARG A 98 -18.38 -9.26 -12.59
CA ARG A 98 -19.74 -8.77 -12.43
C ARG A 98 -19.74 -7.24 -12.31
N LYS A 99 -20.79 -6.59 -12.84
CA LYS A 99 -21.04 -5.17 -12.57
C LYS A 99 -21.29 -4.97 -11.07
N LYS A 100 -20.57 -4.04 -10.46
CA LYS A 100 -20.58 -3.74 -9.02
C LYS A 100 -20.84 -2.26 -8.80
N ALA A 101 -21.48 -1.93 -7.70
CA ALA A 101 -21.57 -0.56 -7.18
C ALA A 101 -20.66 -0.43 -5.96
N ILE A 102 -20.02 0.73 -5.80
CA ILE A 102 -19.19 1.07 -4.63
C ILE A 102 -19.97 2.08 -3.78
N ILE A 103 -20.07 1.82 -2.49
CA ILE A 103 -20.65 2.73 -1.50
C ILE A 103 -19.51 3.23 -0.61
N LEU A 104 -19.37 4.56 -0.49
CA LEU A 104 -18.34 5.20 0.32
C LEU A 104 -18.97 5.67 1.65
N GLY A 105 -18.43 5.22 2.78
CA GLY A 105 -18.84 5.69 4.10
C GLY A 105 -18.23 7.05 4.45
N GLY A 106 -18.81 7.75 5.43
CA GLY A 106 -18.39 9.10 5.84
C GLY A 106 -17.14 9.19 6.73
N GLY A 107 -16.67 8.07 7.28
CA GLY A 107 -15.58 8.06 8.26
C GLY A 107 -16.06 8.31 9.70
N PRO A 108 -15.15 8.59 10.65
CA PRO A 108 -15.50 8.86 12.04
C PRO A 108 -16.33 10.15 12.19
N ASN A 109 -17.29 10.12 13.12
CA ASN A 109 -18.11 11.27 13.55
C ASN A 109 -17.34 12.19 14.50
#